data_AF-A0AAW1MFL9-F1
#
_entry.id   AF-A0AAW1MFL9-F1
#
_cell.length_a   1.000
_cell.length_b   1.000
_cell.length_c   1.000
_cell.angle_alpha   90.00
_cell.angle_beta   90.00
_cell.angle_gamma   90.00
#
_symmetry.space_group_name_H-M   'P 1'
#
loop_
_entity.id
_entity.type
_entity.pdbx_description
1 polymer ?
#
loop_
_entity_poly.entity_id
_entity_poly.type
_entity_poly.pdbx_seq_one_letter_code
_entity_poly.pdbx_strand_id
1 'polypeptide(L)'
;MLIRLFPLKKISSLQLHRPKYANLRISIQRHYSIPGKGDVLRFSTTNGMEHFRNRSLNKGLAFTREERFALGLHGLMPGRVKTLAEQIEQSKMRLNMIEDNLEKFIYLSSIHQTNEKLFYGLLAQNTNQLTPIVYTPTVARAVKNHGILAGHVRALYVTIHDRGHIFRLLEHWPERDVIASVVTDGERCLGLGDMGLCSVYIAAGKMALYTAFAGVRPHLCMPVILDAGTNNQQLLDSPYYLGIRQKRVTGPEYDEFVDEFLRSVFKRFGSKMLIQFEDFGITNAYKYLDKYRNKYMCFNDDIQGTGGAVLAGLYAAQRILKQPLKNHRYLYLGAGSAAIGTANITCSSMAINENVKIEEGREKMWMFDKHGLVTKDRTDLDDQQKLYAVNHRPCNNFLEVIEIFKPTVLIGLCTVGGLFTPDIWK
;
A
#
# COMPACT_ATOMS: atom_id res chain seq x y z
N MET A 1 -17.46 71.02 16.65
CA MET A 1 -16.24 70.17 16.56
C MET A 1 -16.00 69.89 15.08
N LEU A 2 -15.20 70.76 14.43
CA LEU A 2 -14.92 70.76 12.99
C LEU A 2 -13.86 69.70 12.65
N ILE A 3 -14.18 68.76 11.74
CA ILE A 3 -13.19 67.87 11.12
C ILE A 3 -12.63 68.60 9.90
N ARG A 4 -11.36 69.01 9.99
CA ARG A 4 -10.59 69.59 8.88
C ARG A 4 -10.25 68.50 7.86
N LEU A 5 -10.75 68.63 6.63
CA LEU A 5 -10.26 67.92 5.46
C LEU A 5 -8.96 68.57 4.97
N PHE A 6 -7.87 67.80 4.93
CA PHE A 6 -6.61 68.24 4.32
C PHE A 6 -6.69 68.14 2.78
N PRO A 7 -6.09 69.07 2.02
CA PRO A 7 -6.13 69.04 0.58
C PRO A 7 -5.13 68.01 0.01
N LEU A 8 -5.60 67.23 -0.97
CA LEU A 8 -4.80 66.33 -1.80
C LEU A 8 -3.75 67.15 -2.58
N LYS A 9 -2.53 67.25 -2.08
CA LYS A 9 -1.37 67.67 -2.87
C LYS A 9 -1.00 66.55 -3.83
N LYS A 10 -0.91 66.89 -5.12
CA LYS A 10 -0.25 66.11 -6.18
C LYS A 10 1.08 65.55 -5.66
N ILE A 11 1.15 64.24 -5.46
CA ILE A 11 2.42 63.52 -5.40
C ILE A 11 2.74 63.11 -6.84
N SER A 12 3.39 64.03 -7.56
CA SER A 12 4.16 63.68 -8.75
C SER A 12 5.41 62.91 -8.32
N SER A 13 5.70 61.83 -9.05
CA SER A 13 6.98 61.12 -9.10
C SER A 13 7.53 60.57 -7.77
N LEU A 14 6.90 59.52 -7.25
CA LEU A 14 7.64 58.41 -6.63
C LEU A 14 7.71 57.31 -7.68
N GLN A 15 8.79 57.30 -8.47
CA GLN A 15 9.23 56.11 -9.19
C GLN A 15 9.47 55.02 -8.16
N LEU A 16 8.44 54.21 -7.89
CA LEU A 16 8.61 52.92 -7.25
C LEU A 16 9.59 52.14 -8.11
N HIS A 17 10.83 52.06 -7.64
CA HIS A 17 11.83 51.13 -8.12
C HIS A 17 11.23 49.71 -8.10
N ARG A 18 10.63 49.32 -9.23
CA ARG A 18 10.45 47.92 -9.63
C ARG A 18 11.67 47.49 -10.45
N PRO A 19 12.83 47.16 -9.83
CA PRO A 19 13.70 46.21 -10.51
C PRO A 19 14.42 45.28 -9.51
N LYS A 20 13.94 44.03 -9.43
CA LYS A 20 14.72 42.80 -9.15
C LYS A 20 13.81 41.57 -9.03
N TYR A 21 12.62 41.72 -8.45
CA TYR A 21 11.74 40.58 -8.15
C TYR A 21 10.76 40.20 -9.27
N ALA A 22 10.41 41.12 -10.18
CA ALA A 22 9.55 40.81 -11.33
C ALA A 22 10.26 39.86 -12.32
N ASN A 23 11.55 40.09 -12.58
CA ASN A 23 12.37 39.22 -13.42
C ASN A 23 12.71 37.90 -12.72
N LEU A 24 12.79 37.88 -11.39
CA LEU A 24 12.94 36.65 -10.59
C LEU A 24 11.68 35.76 -10.68
N ARG A 25 10.49 36.35 -10.77
CA ARG A 25 9.22 35.63 -10.96
C ARG A 25 9.21 34.85 -12.27
N ILE A 26 9.73 35.45 -13.34
CA ILE A 26 9.88 34.82 -14.67
C ILE A 26 11.05 33.83 -14.66
N SER A 27 12.17 34.14 -13.96
CA SER A 27 13.34 33.26 -13.92
C SER A 27 13.13 32.01 -13.06
N ILE A 28 12.40 32.10 -11.93
CA ILE A 28 12.02 30.96 -11.10
C ILE A 28 10.93 30.12 -11.78
N GLN A 29 10.01 30.75 -12.52
CA GLN A 29 9.12 30.01 -13.43
C GLN A 29 9.93 29.22 -14.47
N ARG A 30 11.05 29.77 -14.99
CA ARG A 30 11.93 29.08 -15.96
C ARG A 30 12.99 28.15 -15.34
N HIS A 31 13.43 28.34 -14.09
CA HIS A 31 14.54 27.58 -13.48
C HIS A 31 14.13 26.20 -12.93
N TYR A 32 12.89 25.78 -13.12
CA TYR A 32 12.46 24.40 -12.91
C TYR A 32 12.70 23.49 -14.13
N SER A 33 13.40 23.95 -15.16
CA SER A 33 13.94 23.11 -16.22
C SER A 33 15.45 22.94 -16.05
N ILE A 34 15.88 21.91 -15.31
CA ILE A 34 17.21 21.32 -15.50
C ILE A 34 17.06 20.29 -16.62
N PRO A 35 17.81 20.38 -17.74
CA PRO A 35 17.76 19.37 -18.78
C PRO A 35 18.42 18.09 -18.26
N GLY A 36 17.64 17.01 -18.16
CA GLY A 36 18.09 15.68 -17.76
C GLY A 36 17.39 15.17 -16.50
N LYS A 37 16.65 14.06 -16.64
CA LYS A 37 15.71 13.44 -15.69
C LYS A 37 14.30 14.07 -15.69
N GLY A 38 13.51 13.64 -16.67
CA GLY A 38 12.04 13.45 -16.75
C GLY A 38 11.08 14.00 -15.70
N ASP A 39 11.38 15.09 -14.99
CA ASP A 39 10.47 15.79 -14.11
C ASP A 39 9.67 16.75 -14.99
N VAL A 40 8.48 16.33 -15.41
CA VAL A 40 7.47 17.30 -15.86
C VAL A 40 6.98 18.02 -14.61
N LEU A 41 7.77 18.97 -14.12
CA LEU A 41 7.33 19.90 -13.08
C LEU A 41 6.26 20.77 -13.74
N ARG A 42 4.99 20.53 -13.41
CA ARG A 42 3.89 21.42 -13.80
C ARG A 42 4.26 22.84 -13.37
N PHE A 43 4.18 23.79 -14.28
CA PHE A 43 4.21 25.21 -13.93
C PHE A 43 3.02 25.47 -13.01
N SER A 44 3.26 25.47 -11.71
CA SER A 44 2.23 25.76 -10.73
C SER A 44 2.02 27.27 -10.72
N THR A 45 0.87 27.73 -11.21
CA THR A 45 0.39 29.11 -11.03
C THR A 45 -0.02 29.39 -9.59
N THR A 46 -0.12 28.33 -8.79
CA THR A 46 -0.49 28.31 -7.38
C THR A 46 0.54 29.07 -6.54
N ASN A 47 0.05 30.02 -5.73
CA ASN A 47 0.86 30.86 -4.85
C ASN A 47 0.22 30.99 -3.46
N GLY A 48 0.92 31.66 -2.55
CA GLY A 48 0.46 31.92 -1.19
C GLY A 48 0.07 30.64 -0.44
N MET A 49 -1.03 30.73 0.31
CA MET A 49 -1.52 29.61 1.13
C MET A 49 -1.91 28.37 0.32
N GLU A 50 -2.33 28.53 -0.94
CA GLU A 50 -2.70 27.40 -1.78
C GLU A 50 -1.46 26.58 -2.18
N HIS A 51 -0.35 27.25 -2.48
CA HIS A 51 0.94 26.59 -2.71
C HIS A 51 1.42 25.87 -1.45
N PHE A 52 1.30 26.52 -0.29
CA PHE A 52 1.70 25.95 0.99
C PHE A 52 0.87 24.73 1.40
N ARG A 53 -0.43 24.72 1.08
CA ARG A 53 -1.34 23.58 1.36
C ARG A 53 -1.14 22.41 0.40
N ASN A 54 -0.56 22.64 -0.76
CA ASN A 54 -0.28 21.57 -1.70
C ASN A 54 0.94 20.74 -1.23
N ARG A 55 0.69 19.56 -0.68
CA ARG A 55 1.71 18.62 -0.16
C ARG A 55 2.85 18.26 -1.11
N SER A 56 2.61 18.26 -2.42
CA SER A 56 3.60 17.92 -3.44
C SER A 56 4.59 19.07 -3.70
N LEU A 57 4.13 20.31 -3.45
CA LEU A 57 4.90 21.53 -3.67
C LEU A 57 5.52 22.06 -2.36
N ASN A 58 4.84 21.83 -1.23
CA ASN A 58 5.26 22.33 0.06
C ASN A 58 6.63 21.78 0.48
N LYS A 59 7.57 22.69 0.77
CA LYS A 59 8.91 22.39 1.29
C LYS A 59 9.03 22.67 2.80
N GLY A 60 7.97 23.13 3.45
CA GLY A 60 8.01 23.58 4.84
C GLY A 60 8.99 24.74 5.02
N LEU A 61 9.90 24.62 5.98
CA LEU A 61 10.90 25.66 6.24
C LEU A 61 12.06 25.66 5.23
N ALA A 62 12.09 24.71 4.28
CA ALA A 62 13.11 24.66 3.23
C ALA A 62 12.86 25.61 2.06
N PHE A 63 11.75 26.35 2.03
CA PHE A 63 11.63 27.46 1.07
C PHE A 63 12.70 28.51 1.35
N THR A 64 13.51 28.85 0.33
CA THR A 64 14.49 29.93 0.45
C THR A 64 13.79 31.28 0.56
N ARG A 65 14.53 32.33 0.94
CA ARG A 65 13.94 33.67 1.07
C ARG A 65 13.39 34.16 -0.28
N GLU A 66 14.12 33.88 -1.36
CA GLU A 66 13.77 34.22 -2.74
C GLU A 66 12.50 33.49 -3.18
N GLU A 67 12.41 32.18 -2.92
CA GLU A 67 11.21 31.39 -3.19
C GLU A 67 10.01 31.93 -2.43
N ARG A 68 10.19 32.30 -1.15
CA ARG A 68 9.10 32.86 -0.33
C ARG A 68 8.57 34.17 -0.90
N PHE A 69 9.42 35.07 -1.39
CA PHE A 69 8.96 36.29 -2.06
C PHE A 69 8.26 35.99 -3.39
N ALA A 70 8.85 35.14 -4.23
CA ALA A 70 8.32 34.82 -5.54
C ALA A 70 6.96 34.10 -5.49
N LEU A 71 6.78 33.24 -4.49
CA LEU A 71 5.57 32.43 -4.28
C LEU A 71 4.56 33.10 -3.35
N GLY A 72 4.82 34.31 -2.82
CA GLY A 72 3.90 34.99 -1.89
C GLY A 72 3.77 34.30 -0.53
N LEU A 73 4.82 33.63 -0.07
CA LEU A 73 4.89 32.93 1.23
C LEU A 73 5.60 33.75 2.31
N HIS A 74 6.24 34.86 1.94
CA HIS A 74 6.92 35.74 2.89
C HIS A 74 5.93 36.31 3.91
N GLY A 75 6.22 36.16 5.21
CA GLY A 75 5.31 36.53 6.30
C GLY A 75 4.31 35.44 6.71
N LEU A 76 4.16 34.35 5.95
CA LEU A 76 3.23 33.25 6.26
C LEU A 76 3.90 32.08 7.02
N MET A 77 5.19 32.21 7.35
CA MET A 77 5.98 31.19 8.03
C MET A 77 7.16 31.82 8.80
N PRO A 78 7.72 31.15 9.81
CA PRO A 78 8.89 31.63 10.55
C PRO A 78 10.06 32.00 9.63
N GLY A 79 10.79 33.07 9.95
CA GLY A 79 11.84 33.63 9.08
C GLY A 79 13.07 32.73 8.87
N ARG A 80 13.29 31.72 9.72
CA ARG A 80 14.40 30.78 9.58
C ARG A 80 14.17 29.86 8.37
N VAL A 81 15.20 29.72 7.54
CA VAL A 81 15.26 28.70 6.49
C VAL A 81 15.96 27.47 7.07
N LYS A 82 15.41 26.28 6.85
CA LYS A 82 16.00 25.00 7.25
C LYS A 82 16.15 24.09 6.05
N THR A 83 17.29 23.43 5.91
CA THR A 83 17.50 22.38 4.91
C THR A 83 16.55 21.20 5.13
N LEU A 84 16.38 20.34 4.12
CA LEU A 84 15.61 19.10 4.27
C LEU A 84 16.20 18.21 5.39
N ALA A 85 17.52 18.11 5.48
CA ALA A 85 18.20 17.34 6.53
C ALA A 85 17.87 17.86 7.94
N GLU A 86 17.91 19.18 8.16
CA GLU A 86 17.52 19.76 9.45
C GLU A 86 16.04 19.51 9.80
N GLN A 87 15.15 19.51 8.80
CA GLN A 87 13.73 19.19 9.01
C GLN A 87 13.52 17.69 9.33
N ILE A 88 14.31 16.80 8.72
CA ILE A 88 14.31 15.36 9.02
C ILE A 88 14.76 15.13 10.46
N GLU A 89 15.89 15.71 10.87
CA GLU A 89 16.40 15.57 12.25
C GLU A 89 15.41 16.11 13.29
N GLN A 90 14.77 17.26 13.03
CA GLN A 90 13.72 17.77 13.91
C GLN A 90 12.51 16.82 13.98
N SER A 91 12.13 16.21 12.86
CA SER A 91 11.02 15.25 12.82
C SER A 91 11.36 13.95 13.56
N LYS A 92 12.62 13.50 13.50
CA LYS A 92 13.13 12.35 14.28
C LYS A 92 13.12 12.64 15.79
N MET A 93 13.55 13.84 16.21
CA MET A 93 13.46 14.23 17.61
C MET A 93 12.02 14.15 18.13
N ARG A 94 11.06 14.65 17.35
CA ARG A 94 9.63 14.55 17.72
C ARG A 94 9.15 13.10 17.74
N LEU A 95 9.55 12.26 16.79
CA LEU A 95 9.20 10.84 16.79
C LEU A 95 9.71 10.11 18.04
N ASN A 96 10.91 10.45 18.51
CA ASN A 96 11.50 9.85 19.70
C ASN A 96 10.80 10.28 21.00
N MET A 97 10.09 11.42 20.99
CA MET A 97 9.28 11.87 22.12
C MET A 97 7.91 11.18 22.18
N ILE A 98 7.48 10.54 21.09
CA ILE A 98 6.23 9.78 21.04
C ILE A 98 6.53 8.35 21.47
N GLU A 99 5.84 7.85 22.48
CA GLU A 99 6.05 6.47 22.95
C GLU A 99 5.27 5.47 22.08
N ASP A 100 3.98 5.72 21.90
CA ASP A 100 3.08 4.81 21.21
C ASP A 100 3.25 4.83 19.68
N ASN A 101 3.30 3.64 19.08
CA ASN A 101 3.53 3.51 17.64
C ASN A 101 2.34 3.99 16.80
N LEU A 102 1.09 3.91 17.28
CA LEU A 102 -0.06 4.44 16.55
C LEU A 102 0.00 5.97 16.51
N GLU A 103 0.40 6.62 17.60
CA GLU A 103 0.65 8.06 17.61
C GLU A 103 1.80 8.47 16.67
N LYS A 104 2.88 7.68 16.58
CA LYS A 104 3.93 7.90 15.57
C LYS A 104 3.37 7.77 14.15
N PHE A 105 2.51 6.78 13.90
CA PHE A 105 1.84 6.61 12.61
C PHE A 105 0.96 7.82 12.25
N ILE A 106 0.21 8.36 13.20
CA ILE A 106 -0.62 9.56 13.00
C ILE A 106 0.28 10.76 12.67
N TYR A 107 1.38 10.94 13.40
CA TYR A 107 2.34 12.01 13.13
C TYR A 107 2.97 11.89 11.73
N LEU A 108 3.41 10.70 11.33
CA LEU A 108 3.95 10.45 10.00
C LEU A 108 2.91 10.68 8.90
N SER A 109 1.66 10.28 9.14
CA SER A 109 0.52 10.53 8.23
C SER A 109 0.25 12.03 8.07
N SER A 110 0.37 12.81 9.14
CA SER A 110 0.26 14.28 9.10
C SER A 110 1.37 14.91 8.26
N ILE A 111 2.62 14.44 8.39
CA ILE A 111 3.72 14.88 7.53
C ILE A 111 3.40 14.51 6.07
N HIS A 112 2.97 13.29 5.81
CA HIS A 112 2.64 12.82 4.45
C HIS A 112 1.57 13.70 3.79
N GLN A 113 0.55 14.11 4.55
CA GLN A 113 -0.53 14.97 4.07
C GLN A 113 -0.12 16.43 3.82
N THR A 114 1.00 16.89 4.39
CA THR A 114 1.38 18.31 4.35
C THR A 114 2.68 18.58 3.60
N ASN A 115 3.65 17.67 3.63
CA ASN A 115 4.95 17.78 2.98
C ASN A 115 5.46 16.39 2.56
N GLU A 116 5.17 16.04 1.32
CA GLU A 116 5.49 14.73 0.75
C GLU A 116 7.00 14.47 0.69
N LYS A 117 7.79 15.50 0.38
CA LYS A 117 9.26 15.39 0.31
C LYS A 117 9.88 15.10 1.67
N LEU A 118 9.36 15.72 2.74
CA LEU A 118 9.80 15.45 4.09
C LEU A 118 9.42 14.04 4.53
N PHE A 119 8.20 13.58 4.25
CA PHE A 119 7.76 12.23 4.57
C PHE A 119 8.66 11.16 3.94
N TYR A 120 8.87 11.22 2.63
CA TYR A 120 9.70 10.22 1.94
C TYR A 120 11.19 10.37 2.26
N GLY A 121 11.68 11.59 2.47
CA GLY A 121 13.07 11.80 2.94
C GLY A 121 13.30 11.18 4.32
N LEU A 122 12.34 11.32 5.23
CA LEU A 122 12.37 10.72 6.56
C LEU A 122 12.33 9.19 6.50
N LEU A 123 11.42 8.62 5.69
CA LEU A 123 11.28 7.18 5.51
C LEU A 123 12.53 6.55 4.88
N ALA A 124 13.06 7.15 3.80
CA ALA A 124 14.22 6.62 3.09
C ALA A 124 15.52 6.62 3.92
N GLN A 125 15.69 7.59 4.83
CA GLN A 125 16.86 7.66 5.70
C GLN A 125 16.75 6.79 6.96
N ASN A 126 15.55 6.29 7.29
CA ASN A 126 15.28 5.59 8.54
C ASN A 126 14.41 4.34 8.31
N THR A 127 14.59 3.70 7.17
CA THR A 127 13.75 2.61 6.65
C THR A 127 13.46 1.51 7.67
N ASN A 128 14.50 0.96 8.31
CA ASN A 128 14.34 -0.16 9.26
C ASN A 128 13.50 0.24 10.49
N GLN A 129 13.63 1.47 10.95
CA GLN A 129 12.92 1.96 12.14
C GLN A 129 11.49 2.40 11.82
N LEU A 130 11.26 3.00 10.65
CA LEU A 130 9.97 3.60 10.31
C LEU A 130 9.05 2.67 9.52
N THR A 131 9.57 1.66 8.80
CA THR A 131 8.72 0.69 8.08
C THR A 131 7.72 0.00 9.00
N PRO A 132 8.08 -0.48 10.21
CA PRO A 132 7.13 -1.09 11.13
C PRO A 132 6.08 -0.11 11.69
N ILE A 133 6.33 1.19 11.57
CA ILE A 133 5.42 2.27 11.99
C ILE A 133 4.45 2.63 10.86
N VAL A 134 4.94 2.85 9.63
CA VAL A 134 4.11 3.26 8.49
C VAL A 134 3.33 2.10 7.85
N TYR A 135 3.76 0.86 8.10
CA TYR A 135 3.12 -0.35 7.60
C TYR A 135 2.94 -1.38 8.74
N THR A 136 3.11 -2.66 8.47
CA THR A 136 2.91 -3.73 9.47
C THR A 136 4.00 -3.73 10.55
N PRO A 137 3.65 -3.89 11.84
CA PRO A 137 2.31 -4.23 12.36
C PRO A 137 1.43 -3.02 12.72
N THR A 138 1.97 -1.80 12.77
CA THR A 138 1.25 -0.63 13.30
C THR A 138 0.03 -0.24 12.47
N VAL A 139 0.09 -0.39 11.14
CA VAL A 139 -1.05 -0.11 10.24
C VAL A 139 -2.28 -0.95 10.59
N ALA A 140 -2.12 -2.16 11.14
CA ALA A 140 -3.23 -2.97 11.60
C ALA A 140 -4.00 -2.30 12.75
N ARG A 141 -3.30 -1.59 13.64
CA ARG A 141 -3.93 -0.77 14.69
C ARG A 141 -4.66 0.43 14.07
N ALA A 142 -4.10 1.07 13.05
CA ALA A 142 -4.76 2.15 12.34
C ALA A 142 -6.05 1.69 11.64
N VAL A 143 -6.03 0.53 10.99
CA VAL A 143 -7.21 -0.11 10.37
C VAL A 143 -8.30 -0.37 11.42
N LYS A 144 -7.96 -0.97 12.57
CA LYS A 144 -8.93 -1.19 13.67
C LYS A 144 -9.55 0.09 14.20
N ASN A 145 -8.80 1.19 14.23
CA ASN A 145 -9.23 2.47 14.78
C ASN A 145 -9.68 3.48 13.70
N HIS A 146 -9.85 3.07 12.44
CA HIS A 146 -10.05 3.99 11.31
C HIS A 146 -11.19 4.98 11.54
N GLY A 147 -12.35 4.48 12.00
CA GLY A 147 -13.53 5.31 12.26
C GLY A 147 -13.29 6.41 13.30
N ILE A 148 -12.44 6.14 14.30
CA ILE A 148 -12.10 7.09 15.38
C ILE A 148 -11.00 8.04 14.92
N LEU A 149 -9.99 7.53 14.22
CA LEU A 149 -8.90 8.36 13.69
C LEU A 149 -9.42 9.41 12.71
N ALA A 150 -10.52 9.12 11.99
CA ALA A 150 -11.20 9.98 11.03
C ALA A 150 -10.23 10.72 10.08
N GLY A 151 -9.05 10.13 9.87
CA GLY A 151 -7.95 10.75 9.16
C GLY A 151 -8.17 10.66 7.66
N HIS A 152 -7.98 11.76 6.95
CA HIS A 152 -8.11 11.78 5.50
C HIS A 152 -7.04 10.89 4.83
N VAL A 153 -7.42 9.70 4.38
CA VAL A 153 -6.57 8.84 3.55
C VAL A 153 -6.77 9.23 2.09
N ARG A 154 -5.69 9.70 1.45
CA ARG A 154 -5.70 10.03 0.01
C ARG A 154 -5.78 8.74 -0.81
N ALA A 155 -7.00 8.36 -1.18
CA ALA A 155 -7.31 7.20 -2.00
C ALA A 155 -8.51 7.51 -2.90
N LEU A 156 -8.73 6.68 -3.91
CA LEU A 156 -9.99 6.64 -4.63
C LEU A 156 -10.92 5.65 -3.92
N TYR A 157 -12.12 6.12 -3.60
CA TYR A 157 -13.17 5.34 -2.95
C TYR A 157 -14.20 4.99 -4.01
N VAL A 158 -14.31 3.72 -4.36
CA VAL A 158 -15.28 3.23 -5.36
C VAL A 158 -16.27 2.33 -4.64
N THR A 159 -17.53 2.70 -4.65
CA THR A 159 -18.59 1.92 -4.00
C THR A 159 -19.32 1.03 -5.01
N ILE A 160 -19.99 -0.02 -4.51
CA ILE A 160 -20.87 -0.83 -5.35
C ILE A 160 -22.01 -0.02 -6.00
N HIS A 161 -22.37 1.14 -5.41
CA HIS A 161 -23.39 2.04 -5.93
C HIS A 161 -22.87 2.93 -7.08
N ASP A 162 -21.56 2.94 -7.35
CA ASP A 162 -20.96 3.67 -8.48
C ASP A 162 -20.98 2.88 -9.80
N ARG A 163 -21.56 1.66 -9.81
CA ARG A 163 -21.72 0.84 -11.02
C ARG A 163 -22.42 1.64 -12.13
N GLY A 164 -21.92 1.52 -13.34
CA GLY A 164 -22.31 2.31 -14.52
C GLY A 164 -21.62 3.68 -14.63
N HIS A 165 -20.91 4.13 -13.60
CA HIS A 165 -20.33 5.47 -13.50
C HIS A 165 -18.85 5.49 -13.11
N ILE A 166 -18.19 4.33 -12.96
CA ILE A 166 -16.81 4.25 -12.43
C ILE A 166 -15.82 5.04 -13.30
N PHE A 167 -15.98 5.05 -14.62
CA PHE A 167 -15.13 5.85 -15.50
C PHE A 167 -15.16 7.35 -15.16
N ARG A 168 -16.35 7.90 -14.86
CA ARG A 168 -16.50 9.31 -14.47
C ARG A 168 -15.92 9.57 -13.08
N LEU A 169 -16.09 8.63 -12.15
CA LEU A 169 -15.47 8.73 -10.83
C LEU A 169 -13.95 8.85 -10.94
N LEU A 170 -13.33 8.05 -11.82
CA LEU A 170 -11.89 8.13 -12.07
C LEU A 170 -11.48 9.51 -12.61
N GLU A 171 -12.34 10.24 -13.32
CA GLU A 171 -12.12 11.62 -13.78
C GLU A 171 -11.84 12.63 -12.68
N HIS A 172 -12.30 12.36 -11.46
CA HIS A 172 -12.02 13.20 -10.30
C HIS A 172 -10.61 13.01 -9.73
N TRP A 173 -9.90 11.93 -10.09
CA TRP A 173 -8.50 11.79 -9.68
C TRP A 173 -7.63 12.84 -10.40
N PRO A 174 -6.86 13.68 -9.66
CA PRO A 174 -6.23 14.88 -10.23
C PRO A 174 -5.05 14.57 -11.17
N GLU A 175 -4.50 13.37 -11.07
CA GLU A 175 -3.36 12.93 -11.88
C GLU A 175 -3.85 12.14 -13.10
N ARG A 176 -3.32 12.50 -14.28
CA ARG A 176 -3.72 11.88 -15.55
C ARG A 176 -2.84 10.69 -15.94
N ASP A 177 -1.62 10.65 -15.45
CA ASP A 177 -0.59 9.70 -15.86
C ASP A 177 -0.29 8.66 -14.77
N VAL A 178 -1.33 8.20 -14.05
CA VAL A 178 -1.17 7.16 -13.02
C VAL A 178 -0.63 5.88 -13.67
N ILE A 179 0.39 5.28 -13.05
CA ILE A 179 1.01 4.04 -13.54
C ILE A 179 0.87 2.85 -12.59
N ALA A 180 0.55 3.09 -11.32
CA ALA A 180 0.44 2.04 -10.31
C ALA A 180 -0.72 2.30 -9.34
N SER A 181 -1.44 1.23 -9.02
CA SER A 181 -2.48 1.23 -8.00
C SER A 181 -2.42 -0.05 -7.19
N VAL A 182 -2.55 0.10 -5.88
CA VAL A 182 -2.95 -1.00 -5.00
C VAL A 182 -4.45 -0.85 -4.77
N VAL A 183 -5.16 -1.95 -5.00
CA VAL A 183 -6.61 -2.07 -4.89
C VAL A 183 -6.92 -3.12 -3.84
N THR A 184 -7.85 -2.82 -2.95
CA THR A 184 -8.35 -3.77 -1.94
C THR A 184 -9.87 -3.62 -1.80
N ASP A 185 -10.56 -4.67 -1.36
CA ASP A 185 -11.96 -4.64 -0.91
C ASP A 185 -12.09 -4.82 0.62
N GLY A 186 -10.95 -5.00 1.29
CA GLY A 186 -10.85 -5.19 2.74
C GLY A 186 -11.49 -6.45 3.30
N GLU A 187 -11.83 -7.45 2.48
CA GLU A 187 -12.48 -8.69 2.94
C GLU A 187 -11.56 -9.55 3.82
N ARG A 188 -10.25 -9.53 3.56
CA ARG A 188 -9.25 -10.28 4.34
C ARG A 188 -8.04 -9.41 4.64
N CYS A 189 -8.26 -8.41 5.47
CA CYS A 189 -7.22 -7.45 5.83
C CYS A 189 -6.20 -8.06 6.80
N LEU A 190 -5.00 -8.38 6.33
CA LEU A 190 -3.95 -9.01 7.14
C LEU A 190 -4.50 -10.21 7.94
N GLY A 191 -4.23 -10.26 9.25
CA GLY A 191 -4.84 -11.20 10.20
C GLY A 191 -6.09 -10.66 10.92
N LEU A 192 -6.68 -9.56 10.45
CA LEU A 192 -7.84 -8.92 11.07
C LEU A 192 -9.17 -9.43 10.53
N GLY A 193 -9.16 -10.07 9.37
CA GLY A 193 -10.37 -10.50 8.67
C GLY A 193 -11.03 -9.33 7.93
N ASP A 194 -12.36 -9.35 7.86
CA ASP A 194 -13.13 -8.34 7.13
C ASP A 194 -13.11 -7.00 7.86
N MET A 195 -12.45 -6.01 7.25
CA MET A 195 -12.37 -4.65 7.76
C MET A 195 -13.05 -3.63 6.82
N GLY A 196 -13.65 -4.08 5.72
CA GLY A 196 -14.33 -3.24 4.71
C GLY A 196 -13.50 -2.02 4.31
N LEU A 197 -14.15 -0.85 4.27
CA LEU A 197 -13.51 0.44 3.98
C LEU A 197 -12.22 0.72 4.79
N CYS A 198 -12.15 0.26 6.04
CA CYS A 198 -11.03 0.58 6.93
C CYS A 198 -9.67 0.09 6.38
N SER A 199 -9.67 -0.90 5.49
CA SER A 199 -8.50 -1.42 4.79
C SER A 199 -7.86 -0.45 3.80
N VAL A 200 -8.44 0.73 3.56
CA VAL A 200 -7.85 1.77 2.70
C VAL A 200 -6.42 2.17 3.14
N TYR A 201 -6.10 2.04 4.44
CA TYR A 201 -4.74 2.25 4.94
C TYR A 201 -3.71 1.27 4.38
N ILE A 202 -4.13 0.05 4.03
CA ILE A 202 -3.24 -0.96 3.45
C ILE A 202 -2.85 -0.53 2.04
N ALA A 203 -3.82 -0.16 1.21
CA ALA A 203 -3.57 0.34 -0.14
C ALA A 203 -2.68 1.59 -0.12
N ALA A 204 -3.00 2.55 0.76
CA ALA A 204 -2.20 3.77 0.90
C ALA A 204 -0.79 3.49 1.43
N GLY A 205 -0.66 2.59 2.42
CA GLY A 205 0.61 2.15 2.98
C GLY A 205 1.50 1.48 1.95
N LYS A 206 0.97 0.52 1.18
CA LYS A 206 1.73 -0.12 0.10
C LYS A 206 2.18 0.87 -0.97
N MET A 207 1.32 1.80 -1.39
CA MET A 207 1.74 2.85 -2.33
C MET A 207 2.85 3.74 -1.77
N ALA A 208 2.87 4.01 -0.45
CA ALA A 208 4.00 4.68 0.18
C ALA A 208 5.28 3.83 0.13
N LEU A 209 5.18 2.51 0.34
CA LEU A 209 6.31 1.58 0.22
C LEU A 209 6.84 1.49 -1.21
N TYR A 210 5.98 1.55 -2.23
CA TYR A 210 6.38 1.62 -3.65
C TYR A 210 7.29 2.82 -3.91
N THR A 211 6.93 3.99 -3.39
CA THR A 211 7.81 5.16 -3.50
C THR A 211 9.09 4.98 -2.70
N ALA A 212 8.99 4.52 -1.45
CA ALA A 212 10.14 4.46 -0.55
C ALA A 212 11.20 3.44 -1.00
N PHE A 213 10.78 2.28 -1.49
CA PHE A 213 11.67 1.18 -1.85
C PHE A 213 11.97 1.07 -3.35
N ALA A 214 10.97 1.32 -4.20
CA ALA A 214 11.11 1.17 -5.65
C ALA A 214 11.29 2.51 -6.38
N GLY A 215 11.23 3.64 -5.67
CA GLY A 215 11.38 4.97 -6.28
C GLY A 215 10.22 5.37 -7.20
N VAL A 216 9.08 4.68 -7.11
CA VAL A 216 7.89 5.05 -7.90
C VAL A 216 7.38 6.41 -7.44
N ARG A 217 7.25 7.35 -8.38
CA ARG A 217 6.89 8.73 -8.04
C ARG A 217 5.47 8.78 -7.45
N PRO A 218 5.24 9.45 -6.31
CA PRO A 218 3.96 9.43 -5.60
C PRO A 218 2.75 9.91 -6.40
N HIS A 219 2.93 10.89 -7.30
CA HIS A 219 1.85 11.39 -8.15
C HIS A 219 1.41 10.38 -9.22
N LEU A 220 2.23 9.35 -9.49
CA LEU A 220 1.87 8.25 -10.39
C LEU A 220 1.20 7.09 -9.65
N CYS A 221 1.02 7.20 -8.33
CA CYS A 221 0.38 6.19 -7.48
C CYS A 221 -1.06 6.59 -7.16
N MET A 222 -1.97 5.61 -7.21
CA MET A 222 -3.37 5.77 -6.84
C MET A 222 -3.83 4.61 -5.94
N PRO A 223 -3.85 4.78 -4.61
CA PRO A 223 -4.49 3.80 -3.72
C PRO A 223 -6.00 3.74 -4.00
N VAL A 224 -6.59 2.54 -3.99
CA VAL A 224 -8.02 2.34 -4.24
C VAL A 224 -8.63 1.40 -3.20
N ILE A 225 -9.83 1.72 -2.76
CA ILE A 225 -10.70 0.85 -1.97
C ILE A 225 -12.00 0.60 -2.76
N LEU A 226 -12.36 -0.67 -2.90
CA LEU A 226 -13.63 -1.13 -3.48
C LEU A 226 -14.60 -1.45 -2.34
N ASP A 227 -15.48 -0.52 -2.00
CA ASP A 227 -16.44 -0.69 -0.91
C ASP A 227 -17.73 -1.33 -1.44
N ALA A 228 -17.87 -2.63 -1.24
CA ALA A 228 -19.08 -3.39 -1.53
C ALA A 228 -19.86 -3.77 -0.25
N GLY A 229 -19.61 -3.07 0.85
CA GLY A 229 -20.09 -3.41 2.18
C GLY A 229 -19.10 -4.26 2.98
N THR A 230 -19.52 -4.70 4.17
CA THR A 230 -18.74 -5.55 5.07
C THR A 230 -19.62 -6.56 5.80
N ASN A 231 -19.12 -7.77 6.00
CA ASN A 231 -19.79 -8.79 6.79
C ASN A 231 -19.50 -8.66 8.29
N ASN A 232 -18.56 -7.79 8.67
CA ASN A 232 -18.18 -7.54 10.06
C ASN A 232 -19.27 -6.78 10.82
N GLN A 233 -19.96 -7.47 11.71
CA GLN A 233 -21.08 -6.89 12.46
C GLN A 233 -20.64 -5.75 13.39
N GLN A 234 -19.45 -5.83 13.98
CA GLN A 234 -18.94 -4.77 14.87
C GLN A 234 -18.75 -3.45 14.10
N LEU A 235 -18.35 -3.51 12.82
CA LEU A 235 -18.26 -2.33 11.97
C LEU A 235 -19.64 -1.79 11.60
N LEU A 236 -20.59 -2.67 11.23
CA LEU A 236 -21.95 -2.26 10.89
C LEU A 236 -22.67 -1.56 12.06
N ASP A 237 -22.48 -2.07 13.27
CA ASP A 237 -23.08 -1.52 14.49
C ASP A 237 -22.38 -0.25 14.99
N SER A 238 -21.12 -0.03 14.60
CA SER A 238 -20.33 1.11 15.06
C SER A 238 -20.85 2.42 14.47
N PRO A 239 -21.15 3.46 15.26
CA PRO A 239 -21.53 4.78 14.74
C PRO A 239 -20.37 5.49 14.01
N TYR A 240 -19.13 5.03 14.22
CA TYR A 240 -17.93 5.62 13.64
C TYR A 240 -17.49 4.95 12.34
N TYR A 241 -18.17 3.89 11.89
CA TYR A 241 -17.86 3.26 10.62
C TYR A 241 -18.20 4.19 9.45
N LEU A 242 -17.20 4.41 8.59
CA LEU A 242 -17.26 5.34 7.45
C LEU A 242 -17.66 4.67 6.13
N GLY A 243 -17.67 3.33 6.07
CA GLY A 243 -18.03 2.56 4.87
C GLY A 243 -19.53 2.36 4.72
N ILE A 244 -19.93 1.70 3.63
CA ILE A 244 -21.34 1.39 3.38
C ILE A 244 -21.84 0.42 4.46
N ARG A 245 -22.91 0.80 5.15
CA ARG A 245 -23.54 0.01 6.23
C ARG A 245 -24.45 -1.09 5.66
N GLN A 246 -23.87 -2.01 4.91
CA GLN A 246 -24.55 -3.18 4.39
C GLN A 246 -23.62 -4.41 4.38
N LYS A 247 -24.20 -5.60 4.32
CA LYS A 247 -23.46 -6.84 4.07
C LYS A 247 -22.81 -6.82 2.69
N ARG A 248 -21.73 -7.58 2.52
CA ARG A 248 -21.00 -7.62 1.24
C ARG A 248 -21.91 -8.07 0.11
N VAL A 249 -21.88 -7.33 -1.00
CA VAL A 249 -22.44 -7.80 -2.28
C VAL A 249 -21.57 -8.94 -2.80
N THR A 250 -22.19 -10.01 -3.28
CA THR A 250 -21.49 -11.23 -3.73
C THR A 250 -22.02 -11.72 -5.07
N GLY A 251 -21.35 -12.70 -5.65
CA GLY A 251 -21.79 -13.33 -6.91
C GLY A 251 -21.64 -12.42 -8.13
N PRO A 252 -22.47 -12.62 -9.18
CA PRO A 252 -22.32 -11.93 -10.46
C PRO A 252 -22.33 -10.40 -10.34
N GLU A 253 -23.10 -9.86 -9.39
CA GLU A 253 -23.18 -8.41 -9.17
C GLU A 253 -21.83 -7.81 -8.77
N TYR A 254 -21.11 -8.48 -7.85
CA TYR A 254 -19.77 -8.05 -7.44
C TYR A 254 -18.75 -8.26 -8.56
N ASP A 255 -18.89 -9.33 -9.34
CA ASP A 255 -17.97 -9.65 -10.43
C ASP A 255 -18.06 -8.62 -11.56
N GLU A 256 -19.27 -8.18 -11.91
CA GLU A 256 -19.51 -7.10 -12.87
C GLU A 256 -18.96 -5.76 -12.39
N PHE A 257 -19.04 -5.47 -11.09
CA PHE A 257 -18.46 -4.27 -10.49
C PHE A 257 -16.94 -4.24 -10.62
N VAL A 258 -16.25 -5.34 -10.30
CA VAL A 258 -14.79 -5.45 -10.46
C VAL A 258 -14.39 -5.40 -11.94
N ASP A 259 -15.17 -6.04 -12.83
CA ASP A 259 -14.96 -5.96 -14.29
C ASP A 259 -15.05 -4.51 -14.80
N GLU A 260 -16.10 -3.78 -14.39
CA GLU A 260 -16.27 -2.39 -14.76
C GLU A 260 -15.11 -1.53 -14.25
N PHE A 261 -14.69 -1.73 -13.00
CA PHE A 261 -13.57 -1.00 -12.41
C PHE A 261 -12.30 -1.19 -13.23
N LEU A 262 -11.88 -2.42 -13.49
CA LEU A 262 -10.65 -2.69 -14.25
C LEU A 262 -10.76 -2.15 -15.67
N ARG A 263 -11.88 -2.40 -16.36
CA ARG A 263 -12.11 -1.87 -17.71
C ARG A 263 -12.00 -0.34 -17.72
N SER A 264 -12.56 0.33 -16.72
CA SER A 264 -12.54 1.80 -16.62
C SER A 264 -11.14 2.34 -16.30
N VAL A 265 -10.40 1.68 -15.41
CA VAL A 265 -9.00 2.03 -15.09
C VAL A 265 -8.12 1.92 -16.33
N PHE A 266 -8.14 0.78 -17.02
CA PHE A 266 -7.32 0.58 -18.22
C PHE A 266 -7.76 1.44 -19.40
N LYS A 267 -9.06 1.81 -19.49
CA LYS A 267 -9.55 2.79 -20.46
C LYS A 267 -9.01 4.19 -20.17
N ARG A 268 -8.93 4.60 -18.90
CA ARG A 268 -8.48 5.94 -18.51
C ARG A 268 -6.96 6.10 -18.57
N PHE A 269 -6.22 5.18 -17.95
CA PHE A 269 -4.78 5.31 -17.73
C PHE A 269 -3.94 4.50 -18.72
N GLY A 270 -4.57 3.68 -19.55
CA GLY A 270 -3.92 2.90 -20.60
C GLY A 270 -3.35 1.56 -20.12
N SER A 271 -2.79 0.80 -21.06
CA SER A 271 -2.32 -0.58 -20.84
C SER A 271 -1.08 -0.70 -19.94
N LYS A 272 -0.35 0.40 -19.72
CA LYS A 272 0.83 0.44 -18.84
C LYS A 272 0.49 0.64 -17.36
N MET A 273 -0.80 0.70 -17.03
CA MET A 273 -1.25 0.76 -15.64
C MET A 273 -1.01 -0.58 -14.93
N LEU A 274 -0.30 -0.56 -13.80
CA LEU A 274 -0.12 -1.70 -12.91
C LEU A 274 -1.24 -1.72 -11.88
N ILE A 275 -1.95 -2.85 -11.78
CA ILE A 275 -2.90 -3.13 -10.70
C ILE A 275 -2.35 -4.21 -9.78
N GLN A 276 -2.11 -3.86 -8.53
CA GLN A 276 -1.86 -4.82 -7.47
C GLN A 276 -3.16 -5.06 -6.70
N PHE A 277 -3.63 -6.31 -6.67
CA PHE A 277 -4.69 -6.74 -5.76
C PHE A 277 -4.11 -7.06 -4.38
N GLU A 278 -4.83 -6.65 -3.35
CA GLU A 278 -4.38 -6.74 -1.96
C GLU A 278 -5.54 -7.04 -1.01
N ASP A 279 -5.34 -7.94 -0.04
CA ASP A 279 -6.26 -8.18 1.08
C ASP A 279 -7.70 -8.57 0.65
N PHE A 280 -7.85 -9.18 -0.53
CA PHE A 280 -9.11 -9.77 -1.01
C PHE A 280 -9.41 -11.09 -0.29
N GLY A 281 -10.69 -11.45 -0.17
CA GLY A 281 -11.11 -12.78 0.25
C GLY A 281 -10.49 -13.86 -0.64
N ILE A 282 -10.11 -15.01 -0.07
CA ILE A 282 -9.28 -16.04 -0.73
C ILE A 282 -9.88 -16.45 -2.09
N THR A 283 -11.18 -16.74 -2.14
CA THR A 283 -11.90 -17.12 -3.35
C THR A 283 -11.81 -16.03 -4.43
N ASN A 284 -12.06 -14.78 -4.07
CA ASN A 284 -12.01 -13.64 -4.99
C ASN A 284 -10.59 -13.33 -5.45
N ALA A 285 -9.60 -13.42 -4.56
CA ALA A 285 -8.20 -13.18 -4.87
C ALA A 285 -7.70 -14.09 -6.00
N TYR A 286 -7.97 -15.41 -5.91
CA TYR A 286 -7.61 -16.36 -6.97
C TYR A 286 -8.45 -16.17 -8.22
N LYS A 287 -9.78 -16.07 -8.08
CA LYS A 287 -10.70 -15.88 -9.21
C LYS A 287 -10.29 -14.69 -10.08
N TYR A 288 -9.99 -13.54 -9.46
CA TYR A 288 -9.62 -12.34 -10.19
C TYR A 288 -8.19 -12.38 -10.71
N LEU A 289 -7.25 -12.97 -9.97
CA LEU A 289 -5.91 -13.18 -10.50
C LEU A 289 -5.94 -14.01 -11.78
N ASP A 290 -6.65 -15.15 -11.78
CA ASP A 290 -6.73 -16.04 -12.94
C ASP A 290 -7.50 -15.41 -14.11
N LYS A 291 -8.60 -14.70 -13.81
CA LYS A 291 -9.41 -14.00 -14.82
C LYS A 291 -8.65 -12.88 -15.53
N TYR A 292 -7.84 -12.10 -14.80
CA TYR A 292 -7.30 -10.83 -15.31
C TYR A 292 -5.82 -10.88 -15.71
N ARG A 293 -4.99 -11.77 -15.15
CA ARG A 293 -3.52 -11.79 -15.37
C ARG A 293 -3.06 -11.89 -16.82
N ASN A 294 -3.89 -12.45 -17.71
CA ASN A 294 -3.59 -12.59 -19.14
C ASN A 294 -4.19 -11.46 -20.00
N LYS A 295 -4.95 -10.55 -19.39
CA LYS A 295 -5.66 -9.45 -20.05
C LYS A 295 -5.14 -8.08 -19.64
N TYR A 296 -4.77 -7.95 -18.37
CA TYR A 296 -4.35 -6.71 -17.73
C TYR A 296 -3.01 -6.90 -17.04
N MET A 297 -2.23 -5.82 -16.95
CA MET A 297 -0.99 -5.84 -16.16
C MET A 297 -1.33 -5.78 -14.67
N CYS A 298 -1.63 -6.95 -14.11
CA CYS A 298 -2.01 -7.09 -12.71
C CYS A 298 -1.33 -8.27 -12.04
N PHE A 299 -1.21 -8.18 -10.71
CA PHE A 299 -0.73 -9.26 -9.87
C PHE A 299 -1.37 -9.16 -8.48
N ASN A 300 -1.26 -10.21 -7.68
CA ASN A 300 -1.69 -10.22 -6.28
C ASN A 300 -0.47 -10.45 -5.38
N ASP A 301 -0.21 -9.54 -4.45
CA ASP A 301 0.99 -9.63 -3.61
C ASP A 301 0.87 -10.70 -2.51
N ASP A 302 -0.32 -10.92 -1.97
CA ASP A 302 -0.57 -11.99 -0.99
C ASP A 302 -0.27 -13.37 -1.56
N ILE A 303 -0.50 -13.58 -2.86
CA ILE A 303 -0.25 -14.84 -3.56
C ILE A 303 1.16 -14.86 -4.17
N GLN A 304 1.44 -13.93 -5.08
CA GLN A 304 2.66 -13.95 -5.91
C GLN A 304 3.83 -13.27 -5.22
N GLY A 305 3.59 -12.16 -4.52
CA GLY A 305 4.62 -11.43 -3.78
C GLY A 305 5.16 -12.26 -2.62
N THR A 306 4.27 -12.81 -1.79
CA THR A 306 4.63 -13.71 -0.69
C THR A 306 5.40 -14.93 -1.20
N GLY A 307 4.91 -15.59 -2.26
CA GLY A 307 5.60 -16.75 -2.82
C GLY A 307 6.98 -16.39 -3.42
N GLY A 308 7.13 -15.23 -4.04
CA GLY A 308 8.42 -14.73 -4.51
C GLY A 308 9.41 -14.49 -3.36
N ALA A 309 8.95 -13.85 -2.28
CA ALA A 309 9.78 -13.58 -1.10
C ALA A 309 10.22 -14.89 -0.40
N VAL A 310 9.31 -15.85 -0.22
CA VAL A 310 9.65 -17.14 0.39
C VAL A 310 10.58 -17.93 -0.51
N LEU A 311 10.35 -17.97 -1.82
CA LEU A 311 11.26 -18.65 -2.75
C LEU A 311 12.67 -18.05 -2.72
N ALA A 312 12.81 -16.73 -2.62
CA ALA A 312 14.11 -16.08 -2.45
C ALA A 312 14.83 -16.56 -1.17
N GLY A 313 14.08 -16.73 -0.07
CA GLY A 313 14.57 -17.32 1.17
C GLY A 313 14.99 -18.79 1.01
N LEU A 314 14.19 -19.59 0.30
CA LEU A 314 14.52 -21.00 -0.01
C LEU A 314 15.80 -21.11 -0.84
N TYR A 315 15.98 -20.24 -1.85
CA TYR A 315 17.23 -20.19 -2.60
C TYR A 315 18.42 -19.76 -1.76
N ALA A 316 18.23 -18.86 -0.80
CA ALA A 316 19.28 -18.50 0.14
C ALA A 316 19.68 -19.70 1.02
N ALA A 317 18.72 -20.45 1.55
CA ALA A 317 18.98 -21.67 2.30
C ALA A 317 19.63 -22.77 1.43
N GLN A 318 19.17 -22.97 0.20
CA GLN A 318 19.76 -23.90 -0.76
C GLN A 318 21.25 -23.61 -1.02
N ARG A 319 21.67 -22.35 -1.12
CA ARG A 319 23.09 -22.00 -1.29
C ARG A 319 23.96 -22.41 -0.10
N ILE A 320 23.38 -22.44 1.10
CA ILE A 320 24.05 -22.87 2.33
C ILE A 320 24.09 -24.40 2.39
N LEU A 321 22.94 -25.05 2.20
CA LEU A 321 22.80 -26.51 2.32
C LEU A 321 23.38 -27.28 1.13
N LYS A 322 23.57 -26.61 -0.01
CA LYS A 322 24.02 -27.19 -1.29
C LYS A 322 23.13 -28.35 -1.76
N GLN A 323 21.83 -28.29 -1.46
CA GLN A 323 20.83 -29.26 -1.88
C GLN A 323 19.76 -28.58 -2.76
N PRO A 324 19.36 -29.19 -3.89
CA PRO A 324 18.32 -28.65 -4.76
C PRO A 324 16.95 -28.71 -4.07
N LEU A 325 16.03 -27.82 -4.47
CA LEU A 325 14.70 -27.71 -3.87
C LEU A 325 13.94 -29.04 -3.94
N LYS A 326 14.04 -29.77 -5.06
CA LYS A 326 13.35 -31.06 -5.25
C LYS A 326 13.75 -32.15 -4.26
N ASN A 327 14.87 -31.99 -3.55
CA ASN A 327 15.32 -32.95 -2.54
C ASN A 327 14.68 -32.71 -1.16
N HIS A 328 13.91 -31.63 -1.01
CA HIS A 328 13.26 -31.29 0.24
C HIS A 328 11.79 -31.74 0.31
N ARG A 329 11.30 -31.91 1.54
CA ARG A 329 9.90 -32.14 1.89
C ARG A 329 9.39 -30.92 2.66
N TYR A 330 8.34 -30.30 2.17
CA TYR A 330 7.84 -29.01 2.64
C TYR A 330 6.56 -29.21 3.43
N LEU A 331 6.55 -28.79 4.69
CA LEU A 331 5.33 -28.76 5.50
C LEU A 331 4.96 -27.32 5.81
N TYR A 332 3.77 -26.94 5.37
CA TYR A 332 3.19 -25.63 5.58
C TYR A 332 2.25 -25.67 6.77
N LEU A 333 2.43 -24.73 7.71
CA LEU A 333 1.48 -24.42 8.76
C LEU A 333 0.66 -23.20 8.34
N GLY A 334 -0.55 -23.47 7.86
CA GLY A 334 -1.42 -22.57 7.12
C GLY A 334 -1.69 -23.12 5.71
N ALA A 335 -2.95 -23.03 5.26
CA ALA A 335 -3.38 -23.44 3.91
C ALA A 335 -4.21 -22.34 3.21
N GLY A 336 -3.89 -21.06 3.48
CA GLY A 336 -4.52 -19.92 2.82
C GLY A 336 -3.77 -19.46 1.56
N SER A 337 -4.15 -18.30 1.01
CA SER A 337 -3.58 -17.74 -0.22
C SER A 337 -2.05 -17.62 -0.22
N ALA A 338 -1.46 -17.22 0.91
CA ALA A 338 0.00 -17.14 1.07
C ALA A 338 0.69 -18.51 0.98
N ALA A 339 0.15 -19.53 1.64
CA ALA A 339 0.72 -20.87 1.66
C ALA A 339 0.63 -21.53 0.27
N ILE A 340 -0.54 -21.45 -0.34
CA ILE A 340 -0.79 -21.96 -1.69
C ILE A 340 0.07 -21.21 -2.71
N GLY A 341 0.16 -19.87 -2.62
CA GLY A 341 1.01 -19.05 -3.49
C GLY A 341 2.49 -19.43 -3.42
N THR A 342 3.02 -19.56 -2.21
CA THR A 342 4.39 -20.05 -1.97
C THR A 342 4.62 -21.45 -2.51
N ALA A 343 3.69 -22.36 -2.27
CA ALA A 343 3.76 -23.73 -2.76
C ALA A 343 3.77 -23.78 -4.30
N ASN A 344 2.88 -23.04 -4.96
CA ASN A 344 2.78 -22.98 -6.42
C ASN A 344 4.06 -22.39 -7.05
N ILE A 345 4.58 -21.30 -6.50
CA ILE A 345 5.83 -20.68 -6.98
C ILE A 345 7.03 -21.62 -6.77
N THR A 346 7.06 -22.34 -5.64
CA THR A 346 8.10 -23.34 -5.37
C THR A 346 8.04 -24.52 -6.34
N CYS A 347 6.84 -25.06 -6.63
CA CYS A 347 6.64 -26.07 -7.67
C CYS A 347 7.10 -25.56 -9.05
N SER A 348 6.70 -24.33 -9.41
CA SER A 348 7.06 -23.71 -10.70
C SER A 348 8.57 -23.54 -10.83
N SER A 349 9.25 -23.16 -9.75
CA SER A 349 10.69 -23.07 -9.68
C SER A 349 11.37 -24.43 -9.90
N MET A 350 10.90 -25.49 -9.23
CA MET A 350 11.42 -26.85 -9.43
C MET A 350 11.21 -27.32 -10.88
N ALA A 351 10.07 -26.99 -11.49
CA ALA A 351 9.78 -27.34 -12.87
C ALA A 351 10.72 -26.67 -13.86
N ILE A 352 10.94 -25.36 -13.72
CA ILE A 352 11.77 -24.59 -14.63
C ILE A 352 13.26 -24.89 -14.44
N ASN A 353 13.73 -25.00 -13.20
CA ASN A 353 15.16 -25.02 -12.90
C ASN A 353 15.71 -26.42 -12.60
N GLU A 354 14.84 -27.38 -12.24
CA GLU A 354 15.26 -28.70 -11.77
C GLU A 354 14.62 -29.86 -12.53
N ASN A 355 13.84 -29.54 -13.59
CA ASN A 355 13.13 -30.45 -14.50
C ASN A 355 12.17 -31.43 -13.77
N VAL A 356 11.43 -30.93 -12.78
CA VAL A 356 10.43 -31.70 -12.04
C VAL A 356 9.02 -31.36 -12.52
N LYS A 357 8.15 -32.34 -12.74
CA LYS A 357 6.75 -32.02 -13.09
C LYS A 357 6.06 -31.29 -11.94
N ILE A 358 5.12 -30.40 -12.23
CA ILE A 358 4.42 -29.63 -11.19
C ILE A 358 3.71 -30.58 -10.20
N GLU A 359 3.13 -31.65 -10.69
CA GLU A 359 2.44 -32.68 -9.90
C GLU A 359 3.40 -33.38 -8.92
N GLU A 360 4.58 -33.78 -9.40
CA GLU A 360 5.65 -34.37 -8.57
C GLU A 360 6.18 -33.37 -7.52
N GLY A 361 6.20 -32.07 -7.87
CA GLY A 361 6.50 -31.00 -6.92
C GLY A 361 5.44 -30.89 -5.81
N ARG A 362 4.16 -31.00 -6.16
CA ARG A 362 3.04 -30.93 -5.18
C ARG A 362 3.06 -32.09 -4.20
N GLU A 363 3.43 -33.29 -4.63
CA GLU A 363 3.55 -34.46 -3.76
C GLU A 363 4.56 -34.27 -2.61
N LYS A 364 5.52 -33.34 -2.77
CA LYS A 364 6.51 -32.97 -1.75
C LYS A 364 6.00 -31.92 -0.75
N MET A 365 4.76 -31.45 -0.90
CA MET A 365 4.20 -30.33 -0.13
C MET A 365 2.98 -30.78 0.65
N TRP A 366 3.07 -30.76 1.97
CA TRP A 366 1.95 -31.02 2.87
C TRP A 366 1.52 -29.71 3.51
N MET A 367 0.20 -29.55 3.72
CA MET A 367 -0.37 -28.36 4.33
C MET A 367 -1.21 -28.75 5.53
N PHE A 368 -1.14 -27.94 6.57
CA PHE A 368 -1.90 -28.10 7.80
C PHE A 368 -2.63 -26.79 8.11
N ASP A 369 -3.94 -26.84 8.32
CA ASP A 369 -4.74 -25.67 8.68
C ASP A 369 -5.48 -25.88 10.01
N LYS A 370 -6.42 -24.97 10.32
CA LYS A 370 -7.21 -25.03 11.56
C LYS A 370 -8.06 -26.31 11.70
N HIS A 371 -8.29 -27.05 10.63
CA HIS A 371 -9.01 -28.32 10.61
C HIS A 371 -8.08 -29.53 10.52
N GLY A 372 -6.76 -29.31 10.63
CA GLY A 372 -5.75 -30.37 10.60
C GLY A 372 -5.04 -30.48 9.25
N LEU A 373 -4.48 -31.66 8.99
CA LEU A 373 -3.85 -31.99 7.70
C LEU A 373 -4.85 -31.85 6.55
N VAL A 374 -4.42 -31.24 5.44
CA VAL A 374 -5.24 -31.10 4.23
C VAL A 374 -5.26 -32.44 3.48
N THR A 375 -6.29 -33.25 3.71
CA THR A 375 -6.46 -34.59 3.12
C THR A 375 -7.56 -34.62 2.05
N LYS A 376 -7.54 -35.62 1.17
CA LYS A 376 -8.53 -35.77 0.07
C LYS A 376 -9.96 -36.01 0.55
N ASP A 377 -10.15 -36.53 1.76
CA ASP A 377 -11.47 -36.82 2.33
C ASP A 377 -12.17 -35.57 2.90
N ARG A 378 -11.47 -34.43 2.96
CA ARG A 378 -12.04 -33.18 3.45
C ARG A 378 -12.99 -32.56 2.43
N THR A 379 -14.19 -32.21 2.89
CA THR A 379 -15.26 -31.60 2.07
C THR A 379 -15.27 -30.07 2.11
N ASP A 380 -14.46 -29.47 2.97
CA ASP A 380 -14.40 -28.02 3.21
C ASP A 380 -13.30 -27.31 2.42
N LEU A 381 -12.61 -28.02 1.53
CA LEU A 381 -11.49 -27.49 0.74
C LEU A 381 -11.96 -26.69 -0.47
N ASP A 382 -11.31 -25.55 -0.71
CA ASP A 382 -11.42 -24.85 -1.98
C ASP A 382 -10.63 -25.55 -3.11
N ASP A 383 -10.86 -25.14 -4.35
CA ASP A 383 -10.25 -25.80 -5.51
C ASP A 383 -8.72 -25.70 -5.55
N GLN A 384 -8.13 -24.66 -4.95
CA GLN A 384 -6.68 -24.53 -4.87
C GLN A 384 -6.10 -25.43 -3.77
N GLN A 385 -6.78 -25.54 -2.63
CA GLN A 385 -6.39 -26.44 -1.54
C GLN A 385 -6.47 -27.92 -1.97
N LYS A 386 -7.47 -28.29 -2.79
CA LYS A 386 -7.59 -29.65 -3.34
C LYS A 386 -6.36 -30.11 -4.12
N LEU A 387 -5.61 -29.18 -4.75
CA LEU A 387 -4.38 -29.51 -5.47
C LEU A 387 -3.26 -30.02 -4.56
N TYR A 388 -3.33 -29.72 -3.26
CA TYR A 388 -2.37 -30.12 -2.23
C TYR A 388 -2.95 -31.13 -1.24
N ALA A 389 -4.16 -31.63 -1.50
CA ALA A 389 -4.82 -32.60 -0.64
C ALA A 389 -4.14 -33.96 -0.74
N VAL A 390 -3.64 -34.46 0.40
CA VAL A 390 -2.89 -35.72 0.46
C VAL A 390 -3.80 -36.91 0.70
N ASN A 391 -3.43 -38.07 0.14
CA ASN A 391 -4.10 -39.33 0.44
C ASN A 391 -3.56 -39.91 1.75
N HIS A 392 -4.07 -39.42 2.87
CA HIS A 392 -3.65 -39.83 4.21
C HIS A 392 -4.85 -39.74 5.16
N ARG A 393 -4.81 -40.49 6.27
CA ARG A 393 -5.81 -40.35 7.34
C ARG A 393 -5.83 -38.91 7.87
N PRO A 394 -6.99 -38.39 8.31
CA PRO A 394 -7.06 -37.11 9.02
C PRO A 394 -6.12 -37.10 10.22
N CYS A 395 -5.34 -36.03 10.36
CA CYS A 395 -4.45 -35.79 11.49
C CYS A 395 -4.66 -34.37 12.01
N ASN A 396 -5.08 -34.23 13.26
CA ASN A 396 -5.36 -32.94 13.90
C ASN A 396 -4.21 -32.42 14.76
N ASN A 397 -3.15 -33.22 14.92
CA ASN A 397 -1.95 -32.84 15.66
C ASN A 397 -0.82 -32.51 14.68
N PHE A 398 -0.33 -31.27 14.72
CA PHE A 398 0.75 -30.83 13.83
C PHE A 398 2.08 -31.56 14.09
N LEU A 399 2.38 -31.89 15.35
CA LEU A 399 3.58 -32.65 15.71
C LEU A 399 3.51 -34.08 15.14
N GLU A 400 2.36 -34.74 15.23
CA GLU A 400 2.16 -36.07 14.61
C GLU A 400 2.44 -36.01 13.09
N VAL A 401 2.00 -34.95 12.42
CA VAL A 401 2.28 -34.76 10.98
C VAL A 401 3.79 -34.59 10.72
N ILE A 402 4.52 -33.88 11.58
CA ILE A 402 5.98 -33.76 11.48
C ILE A 402 6.66 -35.13 11.64
N GLU A 403 6.25 -35.92 12.63
CA GLU A 403 6.83 -37.24 12.89
C GLU A 403 6.61 -38.22 11.73
N ILE A 404 5.43 -38.17 11.10
CA ILE A 404 5.06 -39.01 9.96
C ILE A 404 5.77 -38.53 8.69
N PHE A 405 5.62 -37.26 8.34
CA PHE A 405 6.08 -36.70 7.07
C PHE A 405 7.58 -36.41 7.04
N LYS A 406 8.17 -36.16 8.22
CA LYS A 406 9.57 -35.80 8.43
C LYS A 406 10.00 -34.67 7.48
N PRO A 407 9.35 -33.50 7.51
CA PRO A 407 9.69 -32.40 6.61
C PRO A 407 11.15 -31.97 6.80
N THR A 408 11.79 -31.53 5.72
CA THR A 408 13.10 -30.88 5.77
C THR A 408 13.00 -29.36 5.68
N VAL A 409 11.79 -28.84 5.40
CA VAL A 409 11.46 -27.42 5.39
C VAL A 409 10.11 -27.21 6.08
N LEU A 410 10.09 -26.39 7.13
CA LEU A 410 8.87 -25.94 7.82
C LEU A 410 8.59 -24.48 7.46
N ILE A 411 7.37 -24.18 7.01
CA ILE A 411 6.95 -22.83 6.59
C ILE A 411 5.69 -22.43 7.36
N GLY A 412 5.80 -21.44 8.24
CA GLY A 412 4.67 -20.89 8.99
C GLY A 412 4.02 -19.70 8.27
N LEU A 413 2.80 -19.88 7.78
CA LEU A 413 2.00 -18.87 7.07
C LEU A 413 0.57 -18.81 7.65
N CYS A 414 0.49 -18.67 8.97
CA CYS A 414 -0.74 -18.50 9.72
C CYS A 414 -0.66 -17.26 10.63
N THR A 415 -1.81 -16.80 11.11
CA THR A 415 -1.94 -15.58 11.92
C THR A 415 -1.76 -15.81 13.41
N VAL A 416 -1.39 -17.03 13.82
CA VAL A 416 -1.27 -17.45 15.22
C VAL A 416 0.20 -17.64 15.58
N GLY A 417 0.69 -16.86 16.53
CA GLY A 417 2.06 -16.95 17.03
C GLY A 417 2.26 -18.11 18.01
N GLY A 418 3.51 -18.57 18.14
CA GLY A 418 3.90 -19.58 19.13
C GLY A 418 3.59 -21.03 18.76
N LEU A 419 3.12 -21.29 17.54
CA LEU A 419 2.78 -22.64 17.10
C LEU A 419 3.98 -23.54 16.82
N PHE A 420 5.17 -22.98 16.53
CA PHE A 420 6.42 -23.73 16.48
C PHE A 420 7.05 -23.79 17.87
N THR A 421 6.55 -24.71 18.68
CA THR A 421 7.00 -24.97 20.06
C THR A 421 8.39 -25.61 20.09
N PRO A 422 9.10 -25.60 21.24
CA PRO A 422 10.38 -26.30 21.38
C PRO A 422 10.35 -27.76 20.94
N ASP A 423 9.23 -28.46 21.13
CA ASP A 423 9.10 -29.88 20.75
C ASP A 423 8.96 -30.09 19.23
N ILE A 424 8.57 -29.05 18.48
CA ILE A 424 8.59 -29.08 17.01
C ILE A 424 10.02 -28.95 16.45
N TRP A 425 10.91 -28.30 17.21
CA TRP A 425 12.30 -28.08 16.81
C TRP A 425 13.24 -29.23 17.20
N LYS A 426 12.87 -30.03 18.20
CA LYS A 426 13.56 -31.26 18.58
C LYS A 426 13.26 -32.34 17.55
#